data_AF-A0A139SP03-F1
#
_entry.id   AF-A0A139SP03-F1
#
_cell.length_a   1.000
_cell.length_b   1.000
_cell.length_c   1.000
_cell.angle_alpha   90.00
_cell.angle_beta   90.00
_cell.angle_gamma   90.00
#
_symmetry.space_group_name_H-M   'P 1'
#
loop_
_entity.id
_entity.type
_entity.pdbx_description
1 polymer ?
#
loop_
_entity_poly.entity_id
_entity_poly.type
_entity_poly.pdbx_seq_one_letter_code
_entity_poly.pdbx_strand_id
1 'polypeptide(L)'
;MIGCLKIALALAFLSAVADRFGLWGAPGSEGVFWGNFENFVAYTRLINPWFPKVLAAPISYFITGLEIALAILLFTKWKTKEVAFISGLLLLTFAVAMTFSLGPKSAFDYNVFTAAFAAFALYCLLRRRH
;
A
#
# COMPACT_ATOMS: atom_id res chain seq x y z
N MET A 1 -15.91 5.77 -14.05
CA MET A 1 -15.06 4.60 -13.70
C MET A 1 -13.60 4.99 -13.39
N ILE A 2 -12.82 5.55 -14.33
CA ILE A 2 -11.39 5.91 -14.09
C ILE A 2 -11.22 6.84 -12.87
N GLY A 3 -12.03 7.91 -12.77
CA GLY A 3 -11.95 8.84 -11.64
C GLY A 3 -12.19 8.17 -10.29
N CYS A 4 -13.26 7.37 -10.17
CA CYS A 4 -13.57 6.62 -8.95
C CYS A 4 -12.45 5.66 -8.56
N LEU A 5 -11.84 4.97 -9.54
CA LEU A 5 -10.74 4.03 -9.30
C LEU A 5 -9.47 4.74 -8.79
N LYS A 6 -9.15 5.91 -9.35
CA LYS A 6 -8.05 6.77 -8.85
C LYS A 6 -8.28 7.18 -7.40
N ILE A 7 -9.49 7.66 -7.09
CA ILE A 7 -9.86 8.12 -5.76
C ILE A 7 -9.81 6.96 -4.76
N ALA A 8 -10.37 5.80 -5.10
CA ALA A 8 -10.38 4.63 -4.24
C ALA A 8 -8.95 4.16 -3.89
N LEU A 9 -8.06 4.07 -4.88
CA LEU A 9 -6.66 3.69 -4.66
C LEU A 9 -5.91 4.73 -3.82
N ALA A 10 -6.11 6.02 -4.10
CA ALA A 10 -5.47 7.09 -3.33
C ALA A 10 -5.93 7.09 -1.86
N LEU A 11 -7.24 6.92 -1.62
CA LEU A 11 -7.78 6.82 -0.26
C LEU A 11 -7.32 5.56 0.46
N ALA A 12 -7.15 4.43 -0.24
CA ALA A 12 -6.60 3.22 0.35
C ALA A 12 -5.16 3.42 0.85
N PHE A 13 -4.30 4.06 0.05
CA PHE A 13 -2.95 4.43 0.47
C PHE A 13 -2.98 5.40 1.66
N LEU A 14 -3.77 6.48 1.59
CA LEU A 14 -3.85 7.46 2.67
C LEU A 14 -4.42 6.86 3.96
N SER A 15 -5.40 5.98 3.88
CA SER A 15 -5.97 5.29 5.04
C SER A 15 -4.94 4.39 5.71
N ALA A 16 -4.15 3.63 4.94
CA ALA A 16 -3.06 2.82 5.48
C ALA A 16 -1.97 3.69 6.15
N VAL A 17 -1.61 4.81 5.55
CA VAL A 17 -0.67 5.78 6.12
C VAL A 17 -1.23 6.39 7.41
N ALA A 18 -2.51 6.77 7.42
CA ALA A 18 -3.19 7.32 8.58
C ALA A 18 -3.20 6.35 9.77
N ASP A 19 -3.35 5.05 9.51
CA ASP A 19 -3.27 4.00 10.54
C ASP A 19 -1.88 3.95 11.20
N ARG A 20 -0.81 4.07 10.40
CA ARG A 20 0.58 4.09 10.90
C ARG A 20 0.88 5.31 11.76
N PHE A 21 0.15 6.40 11.57
CA PHE A 21 0.26 7.61 12.40
C PHE A 21 -0.76 7.64 13.55
N GLY A 22 -1.54 6.57 13.75
CA GLY A 22 -2.51 6.46 14.84
C GLY A 22 -3.77 7.29 14.67
N LEU A 23 -4.05 7.80 13.46
CA LEU A 23 -5.24 8.63 13.20
C LEU A 23 -6.55 7.82 13.29
N TRP A 24 -6.50 6.50 13.08
CA TRP A 24 -7.65 5.61 13.24
C TRP A 24 -7.82 5.09 14.67
N GLY A 25 -6.86 5.35 15.57
CA GLY A 25 -6.90 4.91 16.96
C GLY A 25 -5.58 4.32 17.44
N ALA A 26 -5.54 3.98 18.74
CA ALA A 26 -4.37 3.38 19.37
C ALA A 26 -4.18 1.91 18.95
N PRO A 27 -2.96 1.37 19.01
CA PRO A 27 -2.71 -0.06 18.80
C PRO A 27 -3.65 -0.97 19.58
N GLY A 28 -4.21 -1.99 18.92
CA GLY A 28 -5.15 -2.93 19.52
C GLY A 28 -6.60 -2.44 19.61
N SER A 29 -6.89 -1.22 19.13
CA SER A 29 -8.27 -0.74 18.99
C SER A 29 -8.98 -1.45 17.84
N GLU A 30 -10.31 -1.55 17.91
CA GLU A 30 -11.11 -2.20 16.87
C GLU A 30 -10.94 -1.47 15.52
N GLY A 31 -10.67 -2.23 14.45
CA GLY A 31 -10.47 -1.68 13.11
C GLY A 31 -9.09 -1.04 12.86
N VAL A 32 -8.19 -1.02 13.84
CA VAL A 32 -6.82 -0.49 13.71
C VAL A 32 -5.84 -1.63 13.43
N PHE A 33 -5.01 -1.48 12.40
CA PHE A 33 -4.06 -2.54 12.00
C PHE A 33 -2.71 -2.43 12.71
N TRP A 34 -2.14 -1.23 12.75
CA TRP A 34 -0.86 -0.91 13.35
C TRP A 34 -1.01 0.12 14.48
N GLY A 35 -1.76 1.20 14.23
CA GLY A 35 -2.05 2.26 15.22
C GLY A 35 -0.87 3.13 15.66
N ASN A 36 0.35 2.74 15.32
CA ASN A 36 1.56 3.54 15.45
C ASN A 36 2.64 3.05 14.46
N PHE A 37 3.72 3.83 14.35
CA PHE A 37 4.76 3.56 13.38
C PHE A 37 5.67 2.42 13.83
N GLU A 38 5.89 2.25 15.13
CA GLU A 38 6.71 1.18 15.71
C GLU A 38 6.15 -0.21 15.37
N ASN A 39 4.83 -0.39 15.47
CA ASN A 39 4.13 -1.61 15.09
C ASN A 39 4.21 -1.86 13.59
N PHE A 40 4.14 -0.80 12.78
CA PHE A 40 4.34 -0.94 11.34
C PHE A 40 5.77 -1.37 10.98
N VAL A 41 6.79 -0.85 11.66
CA VAL A 41 8.18 -1.30 11.49
C VAL A 41 8.35 -2.75 11.92
N ALA A 42 7.75 -3.14 13.05
CA ALA A 42 7.74 -4.52 13.53
C ALA A 42 7.04 -5.46 12.53
N TYR A 43 5.92 -5.03 11.97
CA TYR A 43 5.18 -5.75 10.94
C TYR A 43 5.98 -5.88 9.64
N THR A 44 6.64 -4.81 9.21
CA THR A 44 7.50 -4.79 8.02
C THR A 44 8.63 -5.81 8.14
N ARG A 45 9.19 -5.97 9.35
CA ARG A 45 10.18 -7.02 9.66
C ARG A 45 9.57 -8.41 9.60
N LEU A 46 8.36 -8.59 10.10
CA LEU A 46 7.65 -9.87 10.11
C LEU A 46 7.40 -10.39 8.69
N ILE A 47 6.97 -9.51 7.78
CA ILE A 47 6.69 -9.90 6.39
C ILE A 47 7.94 -9.98 5.50
N ASN A 48 9.10 -9.54 6.01
CA ASN A 48 10.39 -9.57 5.31
C ASN A 48 11.47 -10.26 6.14
N PRO A 49 11.32 -11.56 6.48
CA PRO A 49 12.27 -12.27 7.34
C PRO A 49 13.68 -12.38 6.73
N TRP A 50 13.79 -12.26 5.41
CA TRP A 50 15.06 -12.33 4.68
C TRP A 50 15.88 -11.02 4.72
N PHE A 51 15.28 -9.90 5.12
CA PHE A 51 15.97 -8.61 5.17
C PHE A 51 16.69 -8.39 6.50
N PRO A 52 17.87 -7.75 6.50
CA PRO A 52 18.53 -7.31 7.71
C PRO A 52 17.61 -6.46 8.59
N LYS A 53 17.61 -6.79 9.87
CA LYS A 53 16.80 -6.14 10.92
C LYS A 53 16.95 -4.61 10.95
N VAL A 54 18.14 -4.11 10.61
CA VAL A 54 18.49 -2.68 10.58
C VAL A 54 17.79 -1.93 9.45
N LEU A 55 17.40 -2.61 8.37
CA LEU A 55 16.75 -2.00 7.22
C LEU A 55 15.24 -1.82 7.39
N ALA A 56 14.63 -2.46 8.39
CA ALA A 56 13.18 -2.41 8.57
C ALA A 56 12.65 -0.97 8.74
N ALA A 57 13.29 -0.17 9.60
CA ALA A 57 12.88 1.22 9.82
C ALA A 57 13.11 2.12 8.58
N PRO A 58 14.32 2.17 7.97
CA PRO A 58 14.55 2.94 6.74
C PRO A 58 13.57 2.58 5.61
N ILE A 59 13.33 1.29 5.39
CA ILE A 59 12.38 0.81 4.37
C ILE A 59 10.95 1.23 4.72
N SER A 60 10.55 1.15 5.97
CA SER A 60 9.20 1.56 6.41
C SER A 60 8.94 3.04 6.15
N TYR A 61 9.93 3.91 6.44
CA TYR A 61 9.83 5.34 6.13
C TYR A 61 9.79 5.61 4.63
N PHE A 62 10.66 4.93 3.88
CA PHE A 62 10.71 5.05 2.42
C PHE A 62 9.37 4.65 1.78
N ILE A 63 8.80 3.51 2.17
CA ILE A 63 7.53 3.04 1.64
C ILE A 63 6.39 3.98 2.04
N THR A 64 6.34 4.44 3.28
CA THR A 64 5.31 5.40 3.72
C THR A 64 5.38 6.69 2.89
N GLY A 65 6.58 7.22 2.65
CA GLY A 65 6.77 8.38 1.77
C GLY A 65 6.33 8.11 0.34
N LEU A 66 6.65 6.94 -0.20
CA LEU A 66 6.26 6.52 -1.54
C LEU A 66 4.74 6.40 -1.68
N GLU A 67 4.05 5.82 -0.70
CA GLU A 67 2.59 5.71 -0.69
C GLU A 67 1.90 7.07 -0.65
N ILE A 68 2.39 8.00 0.19
CA ILE A 68 1.86 9.38 0.24
C ILE A 68 2.05 10.05 -1.13
N ALA A 69 3.24 9.95 -1.71
CA ALA A 69 3.53 10.53 -3.02
C ALA A 69 2.61 9.93 -4.10
N LEU A 70 2.48 8.61 -4.15
CA LEU A 70 1.59 7.92 -5.10
C LEU A 70 0.13 8.32 -4.90
N ALA A 71 -0.35 8.45 -3.67
CA ALA A 71 -1.72 8.87 -3.38
C ALA A 71 -2.01 10.29 -3.89
N ILE A 72 -1.12 11.25 -3.61
CA ILE A 72 -1.24 12.64 -4.08
C ILE A 72 -1.20 12.70 -5.62
N LEU A 73 -0.30 11.92 -6.22
CA LEU A 73 -0.16 11.83 -7.67
C LEU A 73 -1.38 11.18 -8.34
N LEU A 74 -2.01 10.20 -7.68
CA LEU A 74 -3.26 9.61 -8.13
C LEU A 74 -4.43 10.60 -8.10
N PHE A 75 -4.45 11.61 -7.22
CA PHE A 75 -5.46 12.68 -7.33
C PHE A 75 -5.19 13.60 -8.52
N THR A 76 -3.94 13.78 -8.89
CA THR A 76 -3.52 14.67 -9.98
C THR A 76 -3.69 14.00 -11.35
N LYS A 77 -3.73 14.79 -12.43
CA LYS A 77 -3.72 14.27 -13.83
C LYS A 77 -2.31 14.02 -14.37
N TRP A 78 -1.27 14.35 -13.61
CA TRP A 78 0.11 14.25 -14.04
C TRP A 78 0.59 12.80 -14.02
N LYS A 79 1.07 12.31 -15.17
CA LYS A 79 1.63 10.95 -15.36
C LYS A 79 0.82 9.83 -14.68
N THR A 80 -0.51 9.95 -14.68
CA THR A 80 -1.38 9.03 -13.93
C THR A 80 -1.23 7.57 -14.38
N LYS A 81 -0.88 7.33 -15.64
CA LYS A 81 -0.62 5.98 -16.17
C LYS A 81 0.57 5.34 -15.47
N GLU A 82 1.71 6.03 -15.44
CA GLU A 82 2.94 5.58 -14.79
C GLU A 82 2.73 5.39 -13.29
N VAL A 83 2.03 6.33 -12.65
CA VAL A 83 1.68 6.27 -11.22
C VAL A 83 0.85 5.02 -10.93
N ALA A 84 -0.19 4.73 -11.73
CA ALA A 84 -1.02 3.54 -11.54
C ALA A 84 -0.22 2.23 -11.67
N PHE A 85 0.74 2.17 -12.61
CA PHE A 85 1.62 1.02 -12.77
C PHE A 85 2.54 0.82 -11.56
N ILE A 86 3.17 1.91 -11.08
CA ILE A 86 4.05 1.86 -9.90
C ILE A 86 3.25 1.48 -8.64
N SER A 87 2.05 2.03 -8.46
CA SER A 87 1.15 1.65 -7.36
C SER A 87 0.80 0.16 -7.40
N GLY A 88 0.51 -0.39 -8.58
CA GLY A 88 0.25 -1.82 -8.74
C GLY A 88 1.46 -2.67 -8.40
N LEU A 89 2.65 -2.27 -8.82
CA LEU A 89 3.89 -2.98 -8.49
C LEU A 89 4.19 -2.94 -6.99
N LEU A 90 4.02 -1.78 -6.34
CA LEU A 90 4.20 -1.62 -4.90
C LEU A 90 3.24 -2.54 -4.13
N LEU A 91 1.95 -2.50 -4.42
CA LEU A 91 0.95 -3.35 -3.77
C LEU A 91 1.19 -4.84 -4.04
N LEU A 92 1.64 -5.19 -5.25
CA LEU A 92 1.99 -6.57 -5.57
C LEU A 92 3.19 -7.06 -4.74
N THR A 93 4.22 -6.22 -4.54
CA THR A 93 5.35 -6.58 -3.67
C THR A 93 4.92 -6.83 -2.24
N PHE A 94 3.99 -6.02 -1.70
CA PHE A 94 3.37 -6.28 -0.39
C PHE A 94 2.59 -7.58 -0.37
N ALA A 95 1.73 -7.83 -1.36
CA ALA A 95 0.92 -9.04 -1.44
C ALA A 95 1.80 -10.31 -1.48
N VAL A 96 2.88 -10.27 -2.25
CA VAL A 96 3.88 -11.35 -2.35
C VAL A 96 4.60 -11.54 -1.01
N ALA A 97 5.10 -10.47 -0.40
CA ALA A 97 5.79 -10.54 0.90
C ALA A 97 4.87 -11.11 2.00
N MET A 98 3.62 -10.64 2.06
CA MET A 98 2.61 -11.17 2.99
C MET A 98 2.30 -12.64 2.73
N THR A 99 2.16 -13.05 1.47
CA THR A 99 1.84 -14.44 1.10
C THR A 99 2.94 -15.40 1.53
N PHE A 100 4.21 -15.06 1.31
CA PHE A 100 5.32 -15.93 1.66
C PHE A 100 5.64 -15.96 3.17
N SER A 101 5.37 -14.86 3.88
CA SER A 101 5.75 -14.74 5.30
C SER A 101 4.62 -15.04 6.27
N LEU A 102 3.37 -14.70 5.91
CA LEU A 102 2.18 -14.88 6.76
C LEU A 102 1.21 -15.94 6.20
N GLY A 103 1.46 -16.39 4.98
CA GLY A 103 0.54 -17.24 4.22
C GLY A 103 -0.46 -16.43 3.38
N PRO A 104 -1.10 -17.09 2.40
CA PRO A 104 -2.00 -16.43 1.44
C PRO A 104 -3.25 -15.82 2.09
N LYS A 105 -3.74 -16.41 3.20
CA LYS A 105 -4.94 -15.93 3.88
C LYS A 105 -4.81 -14.47 4.32
N SER A 106 -3.68 -14.10 4.93
CA SER A 106 -3.45 -12.72 5.35
C SER A 106 -3.43 -11.76 4.15
N ALA A 107 -2.78 -12.12 3.05
CA ALA A 107 -2.75 -11.27 1.86
C ALA A 107 -4.16 -11.02 1.26
N PHE A 108 -5.05 -12.01 1.34
CA PHE A 108 -6.45 -11.88 0.92
C PHE A 108 -7.31 -11.10 1.91
N ASP A 109 -7.17 -11.32 3.22
CA ASP A 109 -7.94 -10.61 4.24
C ASP A 109 -7.66 -9.09 4.20
N TYR A 110 -6.43 -8.70 3.88
CA TYR A 110 -6.05 -7.29 3.65
C TYR A 110 -6.40 -6.75 2.25
N ASN A 111 -7.00 -7.57 1.38
CA ASN A 111 -7.39 -7.21 0.01
C ASN A 111 -6.24 -6.66 -0.87
N VAL A 112 -4.98 -6.97 -0.53
CA VAL A 112 -3.81 -6.35 -1.18
C VAL A 112 -3.71 -6.76 -2.66
N PHE A 113 -4.04 -8.02 -2.97
CA PHE A 113 -4.13 -8.47 -4.37
C PHE A 113 -5.19 -7.71 -5.16
N THR A 114 -6.39 -7.53 -4.59
CA THR A 114 -7.47 -6.77 -5.22
C THR A 114 -7.04 -5.34 -5.51
N ALA A 115 -6.39 -4.67 -4.55
CA ALA A 115 -5.86 -3.33 -4.73
C ALA A 115 -4.76 -3.27 -5.81
N ALA A 116 -3.85 -4.24 -5.85
CA ALA A 116 -2.80 -4.33 -6.86
C ALA A 116 -3.38 -4.49 -8.28
N PHE A 117 -4.31 -5.43 -8.48
CA PHE A 117 -4.95 -5.63 -9.78
C PHE A 117 -5.87 -4.47 -10.18
N ALA A 118 -6.49 -3.78 -9.23
CA ALA A 118 -7.22 -2.54 -9.47
C ALA A 118 -6.30 -1.44 -10.01
N ALA A 119 -5.08 -1.31 -9.47
CA ALA A 119 -4.08 -0.37 -9.98
C ALA A 119 -3.58 -0.75 -11.39
N PHE A 120 -3.36 -2.05 -11.66
CA PHE A 120 -3.03 -2.51 -13.02
C PHE A 120 -4.18 -2.33 -14.01
N ALA A 121 -5.43 -2.53 -13.58
CA ALA A 121 -6.61 -2.26 -14.38
C ALA A 121 -6.70 -0.77 -14.73
N LEU A 122 -6.44 0.12 -13.76
CA LEU A 122 -6.36 1.56 -13.99
C LEU A 122 -5.29 1.90 -15.03
N TYR A 123 -4.09 1.30 -14.95
CA TYR A 123 -3.04 1.45 -15.94
C TYR A 123 -3.50 1.05 -17.35
N CYS A 124 -4.13 -0.13 -17.49
CA CYS A 124 -4.64 -0.63 -18.76
C CYS A 124 -5.73 0.28 -19.36
N LEU A 125 -6.65 0.78 -18.52
CA LEU A 125 -7.70 1.71 -18.93
C LEU A 125 -7.13 3.06 -19.41
N LEU A 126 -6.09 3.56 -18.75
CA LEU A 126 -5.40 4.80 -19.15
C LEU A 126 -4.58 4.62 -20.43
N ARG A 127 -3.98 3.44 -20.62
CA ARG A 127 -3.22 3.11 -21.83
C ARG A 127 -4.09 3.05 -23.09
N ARG A 128 -5.32 2.55 -23.00
CA ARG A 128 -6.27 2.44 -24.13
C ARG A 128 -6.88 3.77 -24.59
N ARG A 129 -6.70 4.84 -23.81
CA ARG A 129 -7.31 6.16 -24.07
C ARG A 129 -6.43 7.08 -24.93
N HIS A 130 -5.22 6.62 -25.26
CA HIS A 130 -4.28 7.21 -26.19
C HIS A 130 -4.16 6.30 -27.41
#